data_AF-A0A4Q3WLX5-F1
#
_entry.id   AF-A0A4Q3WLX5-F1
#
_cell.length_a   1.000
_cell.length_b   1.000
_cell.length_c   1.000
_cell.angle_alpha   90.00
_cell.angle_beta   90.00
_cell.angle_gamma   90.00
#
_symmetry.space_group_name_H-M   'P 1'
#
loop_
_entity.id
_entity.type
_entity.pdbx_description
1 polymer ?
#
loop_
_entity_poly.entity_id
_entity_poly.type
_entity_poly.pdbx_seq_one_letter_code
_entity_poly.pdbx_strand_id
1 'polypeptide(L)'
;MSAPSVEDNGHLVFKFADFLEEIRAMRDLAPSFLTAEGLHVLRDFHGEVNSFAGAKNVRRGWIVIPQDRPVRTRSSKGYKPQQEGGMNLFATLSGSWEISKFDATDKKRTGMFRTIGLASWVVTLRLEKDPTVVVARWNFDLGLKGAPGCFFHAQFEPTKILSNGESSDLDVPRLFSLLVTPMDALAFVLGEIFQDEWARTAENSLLQPVRTFRTRQLGRMNRLFTWLLQRMEHGEGIPLANLKGAMPHDLELF
;
A
#
# COMPACT_ATOMS: atom_id res chain seq x y z
N MET A 1 27.50 -26.83 1.01
CA MET A 1 26.33 -25.95 1.19
C MET A 1 26.80 -24.53 0.99
N SER A 2 26.50 -23.94 -0.16
CA SER A 2 26.82 -22.55 -0.47
C SER A 2 25.97 -21.63 0.40
N ALA A 3 26.57 -20.61 1.01
CA ALA A 3 25.82 -19.58 1.71
C ALA A 3 24.80 -18.95 0.73
N PRO A 4 23.55 -18.70 1.15
CA PRO A 4 22.58 -17.99 0.32
C PRO A 4 23.20 -16.65 -0.10
N SER A 5 23.06 -16.33 -1.38
CA SER A 5 23.57 -15.09 -1.91
C SER A 5 22.90 -13.92 -1.18
N VAL A 6 23.63 -12.83 -1.02
CA VAL A 6 23.21 -11.63 -0.27
C VAL A 6 21.96 -10.94 -0.87
N GLU A 7 21.45 -11.44 -2.00
CA GLU A 7 20.25 -10.98 -2.72
C GLU A 7 18.94 -11.69 -2.31
N ASP A 8 18.98 -12.74 -1.48
CA ASP A 8 17.84 -13.65 -1.28
C ASP A 8 16.97 -13.42 -0.02
N ASN A 9 17.20 -12.36 0.76
CA ASN A 9 16.43 -12.12 2.00
C ASN A 9 15.47 -10.95 1.84
N GLY A 10 14.22 -11.10 2.32
CA GLY A 10 13.26 -10.01 2.41
C GLY A 10 12.07 -10.02 1.45
N HIS A 11 11.83 -11.15 0.79
CA HIS A 11 10.85 -11.21 -0.28
C HIS A 11 9.43 -11.43 0.25
N LEU A 12 8.51 -10.57 -0.20
CA LEU A 12 7.07 -10.82 -0.10
C LEU A 12 6.60 -11.42 -1.42
N VAL A 13 5.79 -12.46 -1.31
CA VAL A 13 5.38 -13.27 -2.45
C VAL A 13 3.88 -13.14 -2.67
N PHE A 14 3.50 -12.92 -3.93
CA PHE A 14 2.14 -12.64 -4.33
C PHE A 14 1.77 -13.46 -5.56
N LYS A 15 0.51 -13.89 -5.65
CA LYS A 15 -0.06 -14.40 -6.91
C LYS A 15 -0.49 -13.22 -7.77
N PHE A 16 -0.16 -13.27 -9.07
CA PHE A 16 -0.61 -12.23 -10.01
C PHE A 16 -2.13 -12.13 -10.07
N ALA A 17 -2.83 -13.27 -10.09
CA ALA A 17 -4.29 -13.29 -10.15
C ALA A 17 -4.92 -12.54 -8.97
N ASP A 18 -4.48 -12.83 -7.74
CA ASP A 18 -5.02 -12.20 -6.54
C ASP A 18 -4.69 -10.70 -6.48
N PHE A 19 -3.48 -10.31 -6.90
CA PHE A 19 -3.07 -8.91 -6.95
C PHE A 19 -3.86 -8.10 -8.00
N LEU A 20 -4.10 -8.68 -9.18
CA LEU A 20 -4.94 -8.07 -10.23
C LEU A 20 -6.40 -7.93 -9.79
N GLU A 21 -6.95 -8.96 -9.14
CA GLU A 21 -8.30 -8.90 -8.57
C GLU A 21 -8.42 -7.83 -7.49
N GLU A 22 -7.40 -7.65 -6.65
CA GLU A 22 -7.37 -6.59 -5.63
C GLU A 22 -7.43 -5.19 -6.27
N ILE A 23 -6.63 -4.94 -7.31
CA ILE A 23 -6.65 -3.65 -8.05
C ILE A 23 -8.03 -3.41 -8.67
N ARG A 24 -8.61 -4.44 -9.30
CA ARG A 24 -9.94 -4.35 -9.90
C ARG A 24 -11.01 -4.07 -8.84
N ALA A 25 -10.99 -4.79 -7.73
CA ALA A 25 -11.95 -4.61 -6.65
C ALA A 25 -11.89 -3.19 -6.08
N MET A 26 -10.70 -2.65 -5.84
CA MET A 26 -10.54 -1.27 -5.37
C MET A 26 -11.06 -0.25 -6.40
N ARG A 27 -10.76 -0.43 -7.69
CA ARG A 27 -11.28 0.46 -8.76
C ARG A 27 -12.81 0.46 -8.82
N ASP A 28 -13.42 -0.71 -8.66
CA ASP A 28 -14.87 -0.87 -8.72
C ASP A 28 -15.55 -0.38 -7.41
N LEU A 29 -14.82 -0.35 -6.30
CA LEU A 29 -15.29 0.14 -4.98
C LEU A 29 -15.15 1.65 -4.80
N ALA A 30 -14.09 2.26 -5.34
CA ALA A 30 -13.75 3.65 -5.12
C ALA A 30 -14.30 4.74 -6.10
N PRO A 31 -15.24 4.51 -7.06
CA PRO A 31 -15.64 5.55 -8.02
C PRO A 31 -16.16 6.86 -7.42
N SER A 32 -16.81 6.79 -6.25
CA SER A 32 -17.33 7.97 -5.53
C SER A 32 -16.23 8.79 -4.86
N PHE A 33 -15.06 8.19 -4.63
CA PHE A 33 -13.95 8.80 -3.90
C PHE A 33 -12.79 9.20 -4.81
N LEU A 34 -12.70 8.63 -6.01
CA LEU A 34 -11.65 8.93 -6.98
C LEU A 34 -12.12 9.87 -8.08
N THR A 35 -11.17 10.63 -8.62
CA THR A 35 -11.37 11.36 -9.87
C THR A 35 -11.44 10.38 -11.05
N ALA A 36 -12.02 10.81 -12.18
CA ALA A 36 -12.03 10.00 -13.40
C ALA A 36 -10.61 9.65 -13.87
N GLU A 37 -9.67 10.59 -13.72
CA GLU A 37 -8.24 10.38 -13.98
C GLU A 37 -7.65 9.34 -13.02
N GLY A 38 -7.93 9.42 -11.72
CA GLY A 38 -7.47 8.43 -10.75
C GLY A 38 -7.95 7.01 -11.07
N LEU A 39 -9.21 6.85 -11.52
CA LEU A 39 -9.74 5.56 -11.98
C LEU A 39 -9.04 5.07 -13.26
N HIS A 40 -8.70 5.99 -14.17
CA HIS A 40 -7.95 5.67 -15.39
C HIS A 40 -6.53 5.18 -15.05
N VAL A 41 -5.84 5.85 -14.12
CA VAL A 41 -4.51 5.42 -13.65
C VAL A 41 -4.55 4.02 -13.04
N LEU A 42 -5.57 3.69 -12.23
CA LEU A 42 -5.72 2.32 -11.70
C LEU A 42 -5.96 1.27 -12.79
N ARG A 43 -6.69 1.63 -13.85
CA ARG A 43 -6.91 0.75 -14.99
C ARG A 43 -5.63 0.53 -15.79
N ASP A 44 -4.85 1.57 -16.02
CA ASP A 44 -3.56 1.49 -16.70
C ASP A 44 -2.58 0.64 -15.88
N PHE A 45 -2.50 0.88 -14.56
CA PHE A 45 -1.68 0.10 -13.63
C PHE A 45 -2.07 -1.39 -13.63
N HIS A 46 -3.36 -1.72 -13.60
CA HIS A 46 -3.83 -3.10 -13.78
C HIS A 46 -3.36 -3.68 -15.12
N GLY A 47 -3.45 -2.92 -16.21
CA GLY A 47 -2.99 -3.33 -17.53
C GLY A 47 -1.50 -3.62 -17.58
N GLU A 48 -0.68 -2.79 -16.92
CA GLU A 48 0.77 -2.96 -16.79
C GLU A 48 1.13 -4.24 -16.04
N VAL A 49 0.53 -4.45 -14.85
CA VAL A 49 0.73 -5.68 -14.06
C VAL A 49 0.32 -6.91 -14.84
N ASN A 50 -0.82 -6.88 -15.54
CA ASN A 50 -1.30 -8.01 -16.34
C ASN A 50 -0.39 -8.30 -17.53
N SER A 51 0.11 -7.24 -18.19
CA SER A 51 1.06 -7.36 -19.29
C SER A 51 2.38 -7.96 -18.80
N PHE A 52 2.88 -7.48 -17.66
CA PHE A 52 4.06 -8.06 -17.02
C PHE A 52 3.82 -9.53 -16.72
N ALA A 53 2.68 -9.91 -16.09
CA ALA A 53 2.34 -11.30 -15.78
C ALA A 53 2.39 -12.21 -17.01
N GLY A 54 1.84 -11.77 -18.16
CA GLY A 54 1.81 -12.52 -19.42
C GLY A 54 3.13 -12.57 -20.19
N ALA A 55 4.08 -11.68 -19.93
CA ALA A 55 5.34 -11.59 -20.69
C ALA A 55 6.26 -12.81 -20.46
N LYS A 56 6.58 -13.58 -21.51
CA LYS A 56 7.41 -14.80 -21.37
C LYS A 56 8.89 -14.53 -21.11
N ASN A 57 9.43 -13.45 -21.68
CA ASN A 57 10.87 -13.16 -21.66
C ASN A 57 11.26 -12.12 -20.60
N VAL A 58 10.29 -11.57 -19.87
CA VAL A 58 10.53 -10.57 -18.83
C VAL A 58 10.42 -11.25 -17.47
N ARG A 59 11.57 -11.35 -16.78
CA ARG A 59 11.69 -11.97 -15.45
C ARG A 59 11.62 -10.96 -14.31
N ARG A 60 12.15 -9.76 -14.53
CA ARG A 60 12.25 -8.67 -13.57
C ARG A 60 11.75 -7.39 -14.21
N GLY A 61 11.13 -6.52 -13.43
CA GLY A 61 10.67 -5.23 -13.90
C GLY A 61 10.14 -4.39 -12.76
N TRP A 62 9.72 -3.18 -13.13
CA TRP A 62 9.07 -2.25 -12.24
C TRP A 62 7.58 -2.21 -12.55
N ILE A 63 6.76 -2.16 -11.51
CA ILE A 63 5.36 -1.77 -11.61
C ILE A 63 5.21 -0.38 -11.00
N VAL A 64 4.65 0.56 -11.75
CA VAL A 64 4.75 1.98 -11.38
C VAL A 64 3.38 2.67 -11.41
N ILE A 65 3.09 3.45 -10.38
CA ILE A 65 2.09 4.52 -10.42
C ILE A 65 2.88 5.84 -10.51
N PRO A 66 2.97 6.48 -11.70
CA PRO A 66 3.86 7.61 -11.91
C PRO A 66 3.54 8.80 -11.02
N GLN A 67 4.56 9.55 -10.61
CA GLN A 67 4.40 10.75 -9.76
C GLN A 67 3.75 11.93 -10.50
N ASP A 68 4.01 12.04 -11.81
CA ASP A 68 3.42 13.04 -12.71
C ASP A 68 1.96 12.72 -13.09
N ARG A 69 1.56 11.44 -12.94
CA ARG A 69 0.20 10.97 -13.19
C ARG A 69 -0.28 10.03 -12.06
N PRO A 70 -0.46 10.54 -10.83
CA PRO A 70 -0.78 9.72 -9.67
C PRO A 70 -2.26 9.34 -9.61
N VAL A 71 -2.62 8.36 -8.78
CA VAL A 71 -4.02 8.10 -8.43
C VAL A 71 -4.51 9.23 -7.55
N ARG A 72 -5.47 10.03 -8.05
CA ARG A 72 -6.00 11.20 -7.36
C ARG A 72 -7.40 10.97 -6.79
N THR A 73 -7.58 11.23 -5.50
CA THR A 73 -8.89 11.27 -4.86
C THR A 73 -9.64 12.54 -5.24
N ARG A 74 -10.96 12.52 -5.09
CA ARG A 74 -11.77 13.74 -5.00
C ARG A 74 -11.40 14.49 -3.71
N SER A 75 -11.81 15.74 -3.64
CA SER A 75 -11.72 16.51 -2.41
C SER A 75 -12.71 15.98 -1.38
N SER A 76 -12.28 15.88 -0.12
CA SER A 76 -13.18 15.69 1.01
C SER A 76 -14.09 16.89 1.19
N LYS A 77 -15.23 16.67 1.86
CA LYS A 77 -16.15 17.73 2.28
C LYS A 77 -15.94 18.02 3.76
N GLY A 78 -14.84 18.71 4.07
CA GLY A 78 -14.40 18.97 5.45
C GLY A 78 -13.79 17.75 6.11
N TYR A 79 -12.46 17.65 6.12
CA TYR A 79 -11.73 16.74 6.99
C TYR A 79 -12.09 17.08 8.45
N LYS A 80 -12.49 16.06 9.22
CA LYS A 80 -13.15 16.20 10.55
C LYS A 80 -14.44 17.02 10.46
N PRO A 81 -15.51 16.48 9.86
CA PRO A 81 -16.78 17.21 9.67
C PRO A 81 -17.46 17.60 10.99
N GLN A 82 -17.04 16.99 12.13
CA GLN A 82 -17.51 17.32 13.48
C GLN A 82 -16.79 18.53 14.11
N GLN A 83 -15.76 19.09 13.45
CA GLN A 83 -15.05 20.30 13.89
C GLN A 83 -15.40 21.47 12.96
N GLU A 84 -15.73 22.64 13.52
CA GLU A 84 -15.90 23.87 12.74
C GLU A 84 -14.60 24.21 12.00
N GLY A 85 -14.67 24.49 10.70
CA GLY A 85 -13.51 24.89 9.89
C GLY A 85 -12.77 23.75 9.16
N GLY A 86 -13.36 22.55 9.06
CA GLY A 86 -12.74 21.40 8.40
C GLY A 86 -12.14 21.69 7.01
N MET A 87 -10.92 21.21 6.78
CA MET A 87 -10.18 21.46 5.53
C MET A 87 -10.67 20.53 4.41
N ASN A 88 -10.89 21.06 3.22
CA ASN A 88 -11.09 20.22 2.04
C ASN A 88 -9.73 19.75 1.53
N LEU A 89 -9.50 18.44 1.57
CA LEU A 89 -8.25 17.81 1.21
C LEU A 89 -8.47 16.84 0.05
N PHE A 90 -7.47 16.71 -0.80
CA PHE A 90 -7.38 15.57 -1.71
C PHE A 90 -6.01 14.89 -1.55
N ALA A 91 -5.99 13.59 -1.83
CA ALA A 91 -4.78 12.79 -1.87
C ALA A 91 -4.33 12.50 -3.29
N THR A 92 -3.03 12.33 -3.44
CA THR A 92 -2.41 11.64 -4.57
C THR A 92 -1.61 10.46 -4.07
N LEU A 93 -1.78 9.29 -4.69
CA LEU A 93 -0.97 8.09 -4.46
C LEU A 93 -0.09 7.83 -5.68
N SER A 94 1.20 7.64 -5.45
CA SER A 94 2.19 7.26 -6.47
C SER A 94 3.21 6.30 -5.86
N GLY A 95 4.03 5.66 -6.69
CA GLY A 95 5.08 4.80 -6.19
C GLY A 95 5.52 3.76 -7.21
N SER A 96 6.47 2.94 -6.79
CA SER A 96 7.07 1.94 -7.66
C SER A 96 7.53 0.75 -6.87
N TRP A 97 7.27 -0.43 -7.41
CA TRP A 97 7.80 -1.69 -6.91
C TRP A 97 8.66 -2.35 -7.94
N GLU A 98 9.82 -2.80 -7.51
CA GLU A 98 10.59 -3.74 -8.29
C GLU A 98 10.17 -5.18 -7.94
N ILE A 99 9.85 -5.96 -8.96
CA ILE A 99 9.31 -7.32 -8.84
C ILE A 99 10.04 -8.31 -9.74
N SER A 100 10.02 -9.58 -9.36
CA SER A 100 10.48 -10.68 -10.22
C SER A 100 9.53 -11.86 -10.22
N LYS A 101 9.47 -12.57 -11.35
CA LYS A 101 8.78 -13.85 -11.49
C LYS A 101 9.67 -14.97 -11.00
N PHE A 102 9.05 -16.01 -10.45
CA PHE A 102 9.74 -17.27 -10.18
C PHE A 102 10.11 -17.99 -11.48
N ASP A 103 11.10 -18.87 -11.40
CA ASP A 103 11.51 -19.71 -12.52
C ASP A 103 10.35 -20.58 -13.02
N ALA A 104 10.29 -20.76 -14.33
CA ALA A 104 9.20 -21.53 -14.95
C ALA A 104 9.25 -23.03 -14.58
N THR A 105 10.40 -23.48 -14.09
CA THR A 105 10.61 -24.84 -13.56
C THR A 105 10.01 -25.02 -12.16
N ASP A 106 9.77 -23.93 -11.42
CA ASP A 106 9.06 -23.97 -10.15
C ASP A 106 7.54 -24.02 -10.37
N LYS A 107 7.04 -25.25 -10.50
CA LYS A 107 5.62 -25.54 -10.71
C LYS A 107 4.73 -25.03 -9.57
N LYS A 108 5.25 -24.93 -8.34
CA LYS A 108 4.47 -24.48 -7.19
C LYS A 108 4.25 -22.97 -7.21
N ARG A 109 5.23 -22.23 -7.74
CA ARG A 109 5.23 -20.76 -7.79
C ARG A 109 4.94 -20.19 -9.17
N THR A 110 4.44 -21.02 -10.08
CA THR A 110 3.99 -20.56 -11.40
C THR A 110 2.82 -19.58 -11.23
N GLY A 111 2.92 -18.41 -11.88
CA GLY A 111 1.93 -17.33 -11.74
C GLY A 111 2.10 -16.48 -10.48
N MET A 112 3.21 -16.64 -9.76
CA MET A 112 3.58 -15.79 -8.62
C MET A 112 4.72 -14.84 -8.98
N PHE A 113 4.82 -13.76 -8.20
CA PHE A 113 5.95 -12.86 -8.20
C PHE A 113 6.40 -12.56 -6.79
N ARG A 114 7.64 -12.10 -6.67
CA ARG A 114 8.22 -11.61 -5.43
C ARG A 114 8.66 -10.16 -5.58
N THR A 115 8.51 -9.38 -4.51
CA THR A 115 9.18 -8.07 -4.41
C THR A 115 10.68 -8.29 -4.30
N ILE A 116 11.45 -7.53 -5.06
CA ILE A 116 12.91 -7.52 -4.98
C ILE A 116 13.35 -6.06 -4.94
N GLY A 117 14.25 -5.70 -4.03
CA GLY A 117 14.67 -4.30 -3.89
C GLY A 117 13.57 -3.39 -3.31
N LEU A 118 13.50 -2.15 -3.81
CA LEU A 118 12.65 -1.09 -3.24
C LEU A 118 11.20 -1.23 -3.68
N ALA A 119 10.31 -1.21 -2.70
CA ALA A 119 8.88 -1.20 -2.88
C ALA A 119 8.28 -0.03 -2.11
N SER A 120 8.07 1.12 -2.75
CA SER A 120 7.68 2.36 -2.06
C SER A 120 6.36 2.92 -2.61
N TRP A 121 5.48 3.34 -1.70
CA TRP A 121 4.24 4.07 -1.98
C TRP A 121 4.23 5.39 -1.24
N VAL A 122 3.93 6.47 -1.96
CA VAL A 122 3.87 7.83 -1.42
C VAL A 122 2.46 8.36 -1.58
N VAL A 123 1.84 8.70 -0.45
CA VAL A 123 0.61 9.46 -0.38
C VAL A 123 0.96 10.92 -0.07
N THR A 124 0.38 11.84 -0.81
CA THR A 124 0.52 13.29 -0.54
C THR A 124 -0.84 13.92 -0.40
N LEU A 125 -1.10 14.54 0.75
CA LEU A 125 -2.30 15.31 1.05
C LEU A 125 -2.11 16.77 0.69
N ARG A 126 -3.08 17.36 -0.01
CA ARG A 126 -3.07 18.77 -0.44
C ARG A 126 -4.39 19.45 -0.17
N LEU A 127 -4.34 20.76 0.03
CA LEU A 127 -5.54 21.59 0.12
C LEU A 127 -6.23 21.68 -1.24
N GLU A 128 -7.55 21.56 -1.26
CA GLU A 128 -8.34 21.78 -2.48
C GLU A 128 -8.23 23.23 -2.98
N LYS A 129 -8.35 24.20 -2.07
CA LYS A 129 -8.32 25.64 -2.39
C LYS A 129 -6.97 26.13 -2.90
N ASP A 130 -5.89 25.43 -2.55
CA ASP A 130 -4.53 25.73 -2.97
C ASP A 130 -3.74 24.41 -3.14
N PRO A 131 -3.82 23.78 -4.33
CA PRO A 131 -3.17 22.51 -4.60
C PRO A 131 -1.63 22.54 -4.51
N THR A 132 -1.00 23.73 -4.45
CA THR A 132 0.45 23.82 -4.26
C THR A 132 0.85 23.49 -2.82
N VAL A 133 -0.10 23.59 -1.89
CA VAL A 133 0.11 23.37 -0.48
C VAL A 133 -0.02 21.89 -0.16
N VAL A 134 1.12 21.26 0.09
CA VAL A 134 1.18 19.96 0.73
C VAL A 134 0.91 20.14 2.21
N VAL A 135 -0.04 19.38 2.74
CA VAL A 135 -0.38 19.39 4.16
C VAL A 135 0.32 18.27 4.90
N ALA A 136 0.36 17.08 4.29
CA ALA A 136 1.13 15.96 4.81
C ALA A 136 1.60 15.04 3.69
N ARG A 137 2.68 14.31 3.97
CA ARG A 137 3.18 13.23 3.13
C ARG A 137 3.32 11.96 3.95
N TRP A 138 2.81 10.85 3.42
CA TRP A 138 2.92 9.52 4.02
C TRP A 138 3.69 8.60 3.08
N ASN A 139 4.84 8.12 3.53
CA ASN A 139 5.65 7.16 2.79
C ASN A 139 5.46 5.78 3.39
N PHE A 140 5.24 4.76 2.56
CA PHE A 140 5.12 3.36 2.94
C PHE A 140 6.14 2.56 2.14
N ASP A 141 7.23 2.17 2.79
CA ASP A 141 8.35 1.49 2.13
C ASP A 141 8.45 0.04 2.56
N LEU A 142 8.69 -0.85 1.60
CA LEU A 142 9.03 -2.26 1.78
C LEU A 142 10.37 -2.59 1.09
N GLY A 143 11.09 -3.59 1.62
CA GLY A 143 12.20 -4.22 0.91
C GLY A 143 13.57 -3.54 1.00
N LEU A 144 13.70 -2.47 1.80
CA LEU A 144 14.98 -1.80 2.01
C LEU A 144 15.87 -2.60 2.97
N LYS A 145 16.94 -3.21 2.45
CA LYS A 145 17.96 -3.96 3.21
C LYS A 145 18.60 -3.15 4.37
N GLY A 146 18.59 -1.82 4.27
CA GLY A 146 19.08 -0.89 5.31
C GLY A 146 17.99 -0.23 6.15
N ALA A 147 16.71 -0.54 5.94
CA ALA A 147 15.64 0.02 6.74
C ALA A 147 15.61 -0.63 8.13
N PRO A 148 15.62 0.15 9.23
CA PRO A 148 15.44 -0.38 10.57
C PRO A 148 13.98 -0.81 10.77
N GLY A 149 13.74 -2.05 11.20
CA GLY A 149 12.39 -2.55 11.47
C GLY A 149 11.79 -3.41 10.35
N CYS A 150 10.92 -4.36 10.72
CA CYS A 150 10.08 -5.32 9.97
C CYS A 150 9.77 -5.07 8.47
N PHE A 151 10.74 -4.79 7.60
CA PHE A 151 10.49 -4.64 6.17
C PHE A 151 9.45 -3.57 5.81
N PHE A 152 9.07 -2.70 6.74
CA PHE A 152 8.03 -1.71 6.58
C PHE A 152 8.40 -0.44 7.34
N HIS A 153 8.38 0.67 6.63
CA HIS A 153 8.61 1.98 7.20
C HIS A 153 7.45 2.89 6.81
N ALA A 154 6.85 3.52 7.83
CA ALA A 154 5.87 4.57 7.63
C ALA A 154 6.44 5.89 8.13
N GLN A 155 6.53 6.88 7.25
CA GLN A 155 6.90 8.26 7.63
C GLN A 155 5.71 9.16 7.45
N PHE A 156 5.40 9.95 8.48
CA PHE A 156 4.32 10.93 8.47
C PHE A 156 4.94 12.32 8.64
N GLU A 157 5.03 13.05 7.53
CA GLU A 157 5.66 14.37 7.51
C GLU A 157 4.56 15.45 7.45
N PRO A 158 4.30 16.21 8.53
CA PRO A 158 3.52 17.44 8.44
C PRO A 158 4.33 18.46 7.64
N THR A 159 3.76 18.99 6.56
CA THR A 159 4.52 19.84 5.63
C THR A 159 4.22 21.34 5.80
N LYS A 160 3.22 21.71 6.61
CA LYS A 160 2.92 23.12 6.92
C LYS A 160 2.73 23.40 8.41
N ILE A 161 3.42 24.46 8.85
CA ILE A 161 2.83 25.47 9.73
C ILE A 161 2.00 26.36 8.80
N LEU A 162 0.69 26.43 9.01
CA LEU A 162 -0.20 27.31 8.26
C LEU A 162 0.23 28.78 8.49
N SER A 163 -0.05 29.65 7.51
CA SER A 163 0.41 31.06 7.52
C SER A 163 -0.09 31.91 8.69
N ASN A 164 -0.98 31.36 9.52
CA ASN A 164 -1.47 31.92 10.78
C ASN A 164 -0.73 31.41 12.03
N GLY A 165 0.34 30.61 11.87
CA GLY A 165 1.08 30.03 13.00
C GLY A 165 0.48 28.74 13.58
N GLU A 166 -0.61 28.23 13.00
CA GLU A 166 -1.20 26.96 13.41
C GLU A 166 -0.45 25.79 12.76
N SER A 167 -0.10 24.77 13.55
CA SER A 167 0.31 23.47 13.01
C SER A 167 -0.84 22.92 12.16
N SER A 168 -0.56 22.16 11.09
CA SER A 168 -1.63 21.46 10.39
C SER A 168 -2.40 20.58 11.39
N ASP A 169 -3.69 20.87 11.64
CA ASP A 169 -4.60 20.09 12.52
C ASP A 169 -4.91 18.67 11.98
N LEU A 170 -4.07 18.14 11.10
CA LEU A 170 -4.13 16.75 10.69
C LEU A 170 -3.70 15.88 11.86
N ASP A 171 -4.61 15.01 12.27
CA ASP A 171 -4.26 14.00 13.27
C ASP A 171 -3.18 13.10 12.69
N VAL A 172 -2.31 12.61 13.57
CA VAL A 172 -1.42 11.51 13.20
C VAL A 172 -2.31 10.34 12.75
N PRO A 173 -2.17 9.85 11.51
CA PRO A 173 -3.04 8.82 10.97
C PRO A 173 -3.01 7.54 11.81
N ARG A 174 -4.14 6.86 11.94
CA ARG A 174 -4.25 5.66 12.78
C ARG A 174 -3.77 4.44 12.00
N LEU A 175 -2.47 4.24 11.98
CA LEU A 175 -1.87 3.08 11.32
C LEU A 175 -2.10 1.81 12.15
N PHE A 176 -2.99 0.94 11.66
CA PHE A 176 -3.40 -0.28 12.36
C PHE A 176 -2.59 -1.53 11.95
N SER A 177 -1.88 -1.50 10.82
CA SER A 177 -1.09 -2.63 10.31
C SER A 177 -0.07 -2.19 9.24
N LEU A 178 0.71 -3.14 8.72
CA LEU A 178 1.59 -2.88 7.58
C LEU A 178 0.75 -2.69 6.31
N LEU A 179 0.90 -1.54 5.65
CA LEU A 179 0.30 -1.30 4.34
C LEU A 179 1.18 -1.94 3.27
N VAL A 180 0.81 -3.18 2.91
CA VAL A 180 1.63 -3.97 2.02
C VAL A 180 1.40 -3.56 0.58
N THR A 181 0.16 -3.51 0.09
CA THR A 181 -0.08 -3.26 -1.35
C THR A 181 -0.39 -1.79 -1.63
N PRO A 182 -0.28 -1.29 -2.88
CA PRO A 182 -0.75 0.05 -3.21
C PRO A 182 -2.25 0.21 -2.92
N MET A 183 -3.02 -0.89 -2.98
CA MET A 183 -4.44 -0.85 -2.66
C MET A 183 -4.69 -0.82 -1.15
N ASP A 184 -3.80 -1.36 -0.31
CA ASP A 184 -3.80 -1.10 1.14
C ASP A 184 -3.57 0.39 1.43
N ALA A 185 -2.55 0.98 0.80
CA ALA A 185 -2.26 2.41 0.93
C ALA A 185 -3.45 3.28 0.46
N LEU A 186 -4.12 2.87 -0.63
CA LEU A 186 -5.31 3.54 -1.12
C LEU A 186 -6.50 3.39 -0.16
N ALA A 187 -6.78 2.18 0.34
CA ALA A 187 -7.84 1.95 1.31
C ALA A 187 -7.63 2.76 2.59
N PHE A 188 -6.38 2.83 3.04
CA PHE A 188 -5.97 3.62 4.21
C PHE A 188 -6.27 5.12 4.00
N VAL A 189 -5.80 5.71 2.91
CA VAL A 189 -6.04 7.14 2.65
C VAL A 189 -7.52 7.46 2.45
N LEU A 190 -8.29 6.54 1.85
CA LEU A 190 -9.74 6.71 1.72
C LEU A 190 -10.43 6.72 3.10
N GLY A 191 -10.02 5.84 4.01
CA GLY A 191 -10.51 5.83 5.39
C GLY A 191 -10.15 7.08 6.18
N GLU A 192 -8.94 7.61 6.01
CA GLU A 192 -8.49 8.81 6.72
C GLU A 192 -9.18 10.08 6.20
N ILE A 193 -9.33 10.24 4.88
CA ILE A 193 -9.87 11.46 4.27
C ILE A 193 -11.40 11.50 4.29
N PHE A 194 -12.05 10.38 3.98
CA PHE A 194 -13.51 10.31 3.81
C PHE A 194 -14.24 9.69 5.00
N GLN A 195 -13.50 9.13 5.97
CA GLN A 195 -14.01 8.70 7.28
C GLN A 195 -15.30 7.89 7.15
N ASP A 196 -16.42 8.40 7.67
CA ASP A 196 -17.73 7.74 7.68
C ASP A 196 -18.26 7.38 6.29
N GLU A 197 -17.95 8.17 5.25
CA GLU A 197 -18.37 7.86 3.88
C GLU A 197 -17.66 6.62 3.35
N TRP A 198 -16.36 6.50 3.60
CA TRP A 198 -15.60 5.31 3.25
C TRP A 198 -16.04 4.12 4.09
N ALA A 199 -16.19 4.29 5.41
CA ALA A 199 -16.63 3.22 6.32
C ALA A 199 -17.96 2.60 5.87
N ARG A 200 -18.98 3.41 5.58
CA ARG A 200 -20.27 2.93 5.05
C ARG A 200 -20.13 2.16 3.74
N THR A 201 -19.21 2.57 2.87
CA THR A 201 -18.94 1.87 1.60
C THR A 201 -18.23 0.55 1.84
N ALA A 202 -17.20 0.55 2.69
CA ALA A 202 -16.37 -0.61 3.02
C ALA A 202 -17.12 -1.67 3.85
N GLU A 203 -18.12 -1.27 4.64
CA GLU A 203 -18.97 -2.17 5.43
C GLU A 203 -20.11 -2.79 4.61
N ASN A 204 -20.36 -2.31 3.40
CA ASN A 204 -21.43 -2.82 2.55
C ASN A 204 -21.07 -4.19 1.94
N SER A 205 -21.24 -5.24 2.75
CA SER A 205 -20.94 -6.63 2.40
C SER A 205 -21.76 -7.20 1.23
N LEU A 206 -22.81 -6.51 0.79
CA LEU A 206 -23.58 -6.86 -0.40
C LEU A 206 -22.81 -6.56 -1.70
N LEU A 207 -21.85 -5.62 -1.65
CA LEU A 207 -21.01 -5.29 -2.79
C LEU A 207 -19.96 -6.38 -3.03
N GLN A 208 -19.99 -7.00 -4.21
CA GLN A 208 -18.97 -8.00 -4.59
C GLN A 208 -17.52 -7.47 -4.45
N PRO A 209 -17.19 -6.22 -4.85
CA PRO A 209 -15.85 -5.67 -4.64
C PRO A 209 -15.41 -5.63 -3.18
N VAL A 210 -16.31 -5.32 -2.24
CA VAL A 210 -16.02 -5.34 -0.79
C VAL A 210 -15.63 -6.74 -0.34
N ARG A 211 -16.39 -7.77 -0.75
CA ARG A 211 -16.10 -9.16 -0.37
C ARG A 211 -14.76 -9.64 -0.92
N THR A 212 -14.47 -9.31 -2.19
CA THR A 212 -13.18 -9.63 -2.81
C THR A 212 -12.04 -8.95 -2.05
N PHE A 213 -12.11 -7.63 -1.85
CA PHE A 213 -11.07 -6.87 -1.16
C PHE A 213 -10.86 -7.36 0.27
N ARG A 214 -11.94 -7.54 1.04
CA ARG A 214 -11.92 -8.09 2.41
C ARG A 214 -11.23 -9.44 2.48
N THR A 215 -11.58 -10.37 1.57
CA THR A 215 -11.03 -11.74 1.58
C THR A 215 -9.52 -11.72 1.37
N ARG A 216 -9.05 -10.90 0.42
CA ARG A 216 -7.64 -10.75 0.08
C ARG A 216 -6.85 -10.09 1.22
N GLN A 217 -7.37 -8.99 1.75
CA GLN A 217 -6.74 -8.26 2.86
C GLN A 217 -6.70 -9.12 4.14
N LEU A 218 -7.79 -9.81 4.49
CA LEU A 218 -7.83 -10.71 5.65
C LEU A 218 -6.82 -11.85 5.52
N GLY A 219 -6.74 -12.48 4.34
CA GLY A 219 -5.76 -13.54 4.07
C GLY A 219 -4.33 -13.05 4.27
N ARG A 220 -3.99 -11.89 3.70
CA ARG A 220 -2.67 -11.25 3.85
C ARG A 220 -2.35 -10.91 5.30
N MET A 221 -3.27 -10.24 6.01
CA MET A 221 -3.10 -9.85 7.41
C MET A 221 -2.89 -11.06 8.31
N ASN A 222 -3.68 -12.13 8.15
CA ASN A 222 -3.52 -13.34 8.95
C ASN A 222 -2.15 -13.98 8.77
N ARG A 223 -1.67 -14.12 7.52
CA ARG A 223 -0.34 -14.70 7.24
C ARG A 223 0.78 -13.84 7.84
N LEU A 224 0.68 -12.52 7.68
CA LEU A 224 1.65 -11.58 8.24
C LEU A 224 1.66 -11.61 9.77
N PHE A 225 0.49 -11.55 10.43
CA PHE A 225 0.40 -11.59 11.89
C PHE A 225 0.85 -12.93 12.46
N THR A 226 0.55 -14.03 11.78
CA THR A 226 1.06 -15.36 12.15
C THR A 226 2.59 -15.38 12.08
N TRP A 227 3.16 -14.84 11.00
CA TRP A 227 4.61 -14.74 10.87
C TRP A 227 5.23 -13.86 11.96
N LEU A 228 4.66 -12.70 12.26
CA LEU A 228 5.11 -11.81 13.33
C LEU A 228 5.04 -12.51 14.70
N LEU A 229 3.95 -13.23 14.98
CA LEU A 229 3.77 -14.00 16.20
C LEU A 229 4.86 -15.07 16.36
N GLN A 230 5.09 -15.85 15.30
CA GLN A 230 6.16 -16.85 15.29
C GLN A 230 7.54 -16.23 15.57
N ARG A 231 7.83 -15.05 15.01
CA ARG A 231 9.08 -14.32 15.27
C ARG A 231 9.22 -13.84 16.71
N MET A 232 8.12 -13.46 17.35
CA MET A 232 8.13 -13.09 18.77
C MET A 232 8.32 -14.30 19.69
N GLU A 233 7.66 -15.42 19.38
CA GLU A 233 7.70 -16.64 20.22
C GLU A 233 9.04 -17.37 20.17
N HIS A 234 9.71 -17.37 19.02
CA HIS A 234 10.93 -18.16 18.80
C HIS A 234 12.22 -17.32 18.84
N GLY A 235 12.11 -16.01 19.01
CA GLY A 235 13.28 -15.14 19.09
C GLY A 235 13.85 -15.07 20.52
N GLU A 236 15.17 -15.07 20.64
CA GLU A 236 15.84 -14.80 21.92
C GLU A 236 15.86 -13.28 22.18
N GLY A 237 15.61 -12.84 23.42
CA GLY A 237 15.65 -11.42 23.79
C GLY A 237 14.31 -10.69 23.68
N ILE A 238 14.35 -9.35 23.57
CA ILE A 238 13.13 -8.52 23.62
C ILE A 238 12.34 -8.69 22.31
N PRO A 239 11.04 -9.05 22.36
CA PRO A 239 10.23 -9.29 21.16
C PRO A 239 10.27 -8.16 20.13
N LEU A 240 10.29 -6.90 20.58
CA LEU A 240 10.40 -5.76 19.68
C LEU A 240 11.74 -5.70 18.93
N ALA A 241 12.85 -6.08 19.57
CA ALA A 241 14.14 -6.17 18.90
C ALA A 241 14.16 -7.29 17.85
N ASN A 242 13.54 -8.44 18.19
CA ASN A 242 13.39 -9.58 17.29
C ASN A 242 12.57 -9.23 16.06
N LEU A 243 11.44 -8.56 16.26
CA LEU A 243 10.64 -8.02 15.17
C LEU A 243 11.44 -7.02 14.33
N LYS A 244 12.14 -6.08 14.97
CA LYS A 244 12.89 -5.05 14.24
C LYS A 244 13.99 -5.61 13.33
N GLY A 245 14.62 -6.72 13.72
CA GLY A 245 15.61 -7.41 12.91
C GLY A 245 15.05 -8.50 11.99
N ALA A 246 13.76 -8.82 12.09
CA ALA A 246 13.17 -9.92 11.34
C ALA A 246 12.97 -9.55 9.86
N MET A 247 13.39 -10.48 8.99
CA MET A 247 13.19 -10.39 7.55
C MET A 247 12.34 -11.58 7.07
N PRO A 248 11.22 -11.35 6.36
CA PRO A 248 10.50 -12.45 5.74
C PRO A 248 11.36 -13.04 4.61
N HIS A 249 11.40 -14.36 4.50
CA HIS A 249 12.01 -15.04 3.36
C HIS A 249 10.90 -15.75 2.61
N ASP A 250 10.56 -15.25 1.42
CA ASP A 250 9.46 -15.72 0.59
C ASP A 250 8.13 -15.86 1.35
N LEU A 251 7.74 -14.83 2.12
CA LEU A 251 6.45 -14.85 2.81
C LEU A 251 5.33 -14.69 1.78
N GLU A 252 4.62 -15.78 1.52
CA GLU A 252 3.45 -15.79 0.64
C GLU A 252 2.29 -15.04 1.32
N LEU A 253 1.78 -14.01 0.66
CA LEU A 253 0.69 -13.15 1.17
C LEU A 253 -0.65 -13.39 0.46
N PHE A 254 -0.68 -14.22 -0.59
CA PHE A 254 -1.90 -14.66 -1.30
C PHE A 254 -1.90 -16.15 -1.62
#